data_AF-A0A850ZLP6-F1
#
_entry.id   AF-A0A850ZLP6-F1
#
_cell.length_a   1.000
_cell.length_b   1.000
_cell.length_c   1.000
_cell.angle_alpha   90.00
_cell.angle_beta   90.00
_cell.angle_gamma   90.00
#
_symmetry.space_group_name_H-M   'P 1'
#
loop_
_entity.id
_entity.type
_entity.pdbx_description
1 polymer ?
#
loop_
_entity_poly.entity_id
_entity_poly.type
_entity_poly.pdbx_seq_one_letter_code
_entity_poly.pdbx_strand_id
1 'polypeptide(L)' 'ALFRTSPGDRVTYTINPSSHCNPNHLSYFKFVGRIVAKAVYDNRLLECYFTRSFYKHILGKSVR' A
#
# COMPACT_ATOMS: atom_id res chain seq x y z
N ALA A 1 -3.84 11.45 -6.45
CA ALA A 1 -3.80 10.68 -5.18
C ALA A 1 -3.08 9.35 -5.40
N LEU A 2 -2.30 8.86 -4.42
CA LEU A 2 -1.47 7.63 -4.56
C LEU A 2 -2.27 6.34 -4.30
N PHE A 3 -3.08 6.36 -3.25
CA PHE A 3 -3.94 5.24 -2.85
C PHE A 3 -5.41 5.67 -2.95
N ARG A 4 -6.30 4.69 -2.96
CA ARG A 4 -7.75 4.87 -2.83
C ARG A 4 -8.30 3.87 -1.83
N THR A 5 -9.41 4.22 -1.20
CA THR A 5 -10.16 3.29 -0.35
C THR A 5 -10.68 2.13 -1.20
N SER A 6 -10.59 0.91 -0.67
CA SER A 6 -11.14 -0.30 -1.30
C SER A 6 -12.66 -0.17 -1.40
N PRO A 7 -13.27 -0.40 -2.59
CA PRO A 7 -14.72 -0.29 -2.75
C PRO A 7 -15.51 -1.26 -1.87
N GLY A 8 -14.92 -2.41 -1.52
CA GLY A 8 -15.59 -3.49 -0.80
C GLY A 8 -15.70 -3.28 0.72
N ASP A 9 -14.80 -2.52 1.32
CA ASP A 9 -14.79 -2.33 2.79
C ASP A 9 -14.58 -0.88 3.25
N ARG A 10 -14.22 0.06 2.36
CA ARG A 10 -13.97 1.50 2.61
C ARG A 10 -12.98 1.84 3.73
N VAL A 11 -12.44 0.84 4.43
CA VAL A 11 -11.50 0.96 5.54
C VAL A 11 -10.08 0.57 5.13
N THR A 12 -9.94 -0.27 4.10
CA THR A 12 -8.62 -0.64 3.57
C THR A 12 -8.23 0.20 2.36
N TYR A 13 -6.93 0.32 2.12
CA TYR A 13 -6.35 1.04 0.99
C TYR A 13 -5.82 0.08 -0.07
N THR A 14 -5.99 0.49 -1.33
CA THR A 14 -5.37 -0.13 -2.51
C THR A 14 -4.71 0.94 -3.38
N ILE A 15 -3.86 0.52 -4.32
CA ILE A 15 -3.20 1.44 -5.26
C ILE A 15 -4.27 2.16 -6.09
N ASN A 16 -4.09 3.47 -6.28
CA ASN A 16 -4.90 4.21 -7.24
C ASN A 16 -4.33 3.99 -8.66
N PRO A 17 -5.09 3.39 -9.60
CA PRO A 17 -4.63 3.22 -10.99
C PRO A 17 -4.31 4.56 -11.67
N SER A 18 -4.98 5.64 -11.25
CA SER A 18 -4.75 7.00 -11.73
C SER A 18 -3.62 7.73 -10.97
N SER A 19 -2.79 7.01 -10.20
CA SER A 19 -1.66 7.63 -9.50
C SER A 19 -0.60 8.21 -10.44
N HIS A 20 -0.51 7.70 -11.68
CA HIS A 20 0.40 8.17 -12.72
C HIS A 20 0.18 9.64 -13.12
N CYS A 21 -0.99 10.22 -12.82
CA CYS A 21 -1.22 11.66 -12.99
C CYS A 21 -0.26 12.51 -12.12
N ASN A 22 0.32 11.93 -11.07
CA ASN A 22 1.43 12.53 -10.34
C ASN A 22 2.77 11.99 -10.90
N PRO A 23 3.64 12.85 -11.48
CA PRO A 23 4.90 12.39 -12.08
C PRO A 23 5.86 11.74 -11.08
N ASN A 24 5.72 12.06 -9.79
CA ASN A 24 6.56 11.52 -8.72
C ASN A 24 5.98 10.28 -8.02
N HIS A 25 4.86 9.72 -8.52
CA HIS A 25 4.14 8.65 -7.82
C HIS A 25 5.00 7.42 -7.51
N LEU A 26 5.93 7.03 -8.40
CA LEU A 26 6.85 5.91 -8.16
C LEU A 26 7.79 6.16 -6.98
N SER A 27 8.34 7.37 -6.90
CA SER A 27 9.21 7.79 -5.79
C SER A 27 8.45 7.77 -4.46
N TYR A 28 7.19 8.21 -4.46
CA TYR A 28 6.35 8.14 -3.26
C TYR A 28 5.96 6.70 -2.89
N PHE A 29 5.66 5.81 -3.85
CA PHE A 29 5.44 4.40 -3.54
C PHE A 29 6.68 3.75 -2.93
N LYS A 30 7.88 4.06 -3.45
CA LYS A 30 9.14 3.59 -2.88
C LYS A 30 9.38 4.13 -1.46
N PHE A 31 8.99 5.37 -1.19
CA PHE A 31 9.05 5.94 0.15
C PHE A 31 8.08 5.23 1.11
N VAL A 32 6.81 5.08 0.73
CA VAL A 32 5.81 4.37 1.54
C VAL A 32 6.23 2.93 1.81
N GLY A 33 6.76 2.22 0.81
CA GLY A 33 7.30 0.88 0.99
C GLY A 33 8.43 0.82 2.04
N ARG A 34 9.31 1.83 2.08
CA ARG A 34 10.35 1.94 3.12
C ARG A 34 9.76 2.21 4.51
N ILE A 35 8.74 3.06 4.62
CA ILE A 35 8.06 3.30 5.90
C ILE A 35 7.40 2.02 6.43
N VAL A 36 6.69 1.29 5.57
CA VAL A 36 6.07 0.01 5.93
C VAL A 36 7.12 -1.01 6.37
N ALA A 37 8.21 -1.16 5.59
CA ALA A 37 9.29 -2.07 5.95
C ALA A 37 9.96 -1.70 7.28
N LYS A 38 10.19 -0.40 7.53
CA LYS A 38 10.77 0.09 8.78
C LYS A 38 9.86 -0.16 9.97
N ALA A 39 8.55 0.06 9.83
CA ALA A 39 7.59 -0.22 10.89
C ALA A 39 7.56 -1.71 11.27
N VAL A 40 7.61 -2.61 10.29
CA VAL A 40 7.75 -4.05 10.53
C VAL A 40 9.07 -4.37 11.25
N TYR A 41 10.19 -3.81 10.78
CA TYR A 41 11.50 -4.02 11.39
C TYR A 41 11.57 -3.55 12.85
N ASP A 42 10.95 -2.42 13.16
CA ASP A 42 10.94 -1.82 14.50
C ASP A 42 9.83 -2.38 15.42
N ASN A 43 9.04 -3.36 14.96
CA ASN A 43 7.84 -3.86 15.65
C ASN A 43 6.87 -2.72 16.05
N ARG A 44 6.67 -1.75 15.14
CA ARG A 44 5.75 -0.62 15.33
C ARG A 44 4.49 -0.81 14.49
N LEU A 45 3.35 -0.49 15.10
CA LEU A 45 2.06 -0.49 14.42
C LEU A 45 1.91 0.78 13.56
N LEU A 46 1.45 0.61 12.33
CA LEU A 46 0.98 1.71 11.49
C LEU A 46 -0.55 1.75 11.56
N GLU A 47 -1.12 2.94 11.78
CA GLU A 47 -2.56 3.16 11.68
C GLU A 47 -3.00 3.26 10.21
N CYS A 48 -2.61 2.29 9.39
CA CYS A 48 -3.06 2.14 8.02
C CYS A 48 -3.24 0.67 7.67
N TYR A 49 -4.30 0.38 6.92
CA TYR A 49 -4.67 -0.99 6.57
C TYR A 49 -4.69 -1.12 5.05
N PHE A 50 -3.85 -2.00 4.50
CA PHE A 50 -3.92 -2.35 3.09
C PHE A 50 -4.86 -3.53 2.87
N THR A 51 -5.35 -3.70 1.64
CA THR A 51 -6.17 -4.86 1.28
C THR A 51 -5.38 -6.17 1.49
N ARG A 52 -6.10 -7.28 1.70
CA ARG A 52 -5.50 -8.61 1.77
C ARG A 52 -4.66 -8.96 0.53
N SER A 53 -5.11 -8.55 -0.66
CA SER A 53 -4.36 -8.73 -1.91
C SER A 53 -3.04 -7.97 -1.90
N PHE A 54 -2.98 -6.78 -1.32
CA PHE A 54 -1.75 -6.01 -1.19
C PHE A 54 -0.71 -6.74 -0.33
N TYR A 55 -1.13 -7.30 0.81
CA TYR A 55 -0.25 -8.13 1.64
C TYR A 55 0.22 -9.40 0.93
N LYS A 56 -0.65 -10.06 0.15
CA LYS A 56 -0.25 -11.21 -0.67
C LYS A 56 0.86 -10.83 -1.66
N HIS A 57 0.77 -9.66 -2.30
CA HIS A 57 1.81 -9.18 -3.21
C HIS A 57 3.15 -8.94 -2.49
N ILE A 58 3.16 -8.33 -1.30
CA ILE A 58 4.39 -8.15 -0.50
C ILE A 58 5.03 -9.50 -0.17
N LEU A 59 4.21 -10.51 0.14
CA LEU A 59 4.66 -11.86 0.50
C LEU A 59 5.00 -12.75 -0.71
N GLY A 60 4.89 -12.24 -1.95
CA GLY A 60 5.07 -13.05 -3.17
C GLY A 60 4.03 -14.17 -3.33
N LYS A 61 2.87 -14.06 -2.68
CA LYS A 61 1.79 -15.06 -2.73
C LYS A 61 0.81 -14.74 -3.85
N SER A 62 0.26 -15.80 -4.46
CA SER A 62 -0.77 -15.68 -5.50
C SER A 62 -2.02 -14.95 -4.99
N VAL A 63 -2.47 -13.96 -5.76
CA VAL A 63 -3.74 -13.26 -5.55
C VAL A 63 -4.82 -13.98 -6.35
N ARG A 64 -5.41 -14.98 -5.69
CA ARG A 64 -6.72 -15.54 -6.05
C ARG A 64 -7.83 -14.72 -5.40
#